data_AF-G4YMD2-F1
#
_entry.id   AF-G4YMD2-F1
#
_cell.length_a   1.000
_cell.length_b   1.000
_cell.length_c   1.000
_cell.angle_alpha   90.00
_cell.angle_beta   90.00
_cell.angle_gamma   90.00
#
_symmetry.space_group_name_H-M   'P 1'
#
loop_
_entity.id
_entity.type
_entity.pdbx_description
1 polymer ?
#
loop_
_entity_poly.entity_id
_entity_poly.type
_entity_poly.pdbx_seq_one_letter_code
_entity_poly.pdbx_strand_id
1 'polypeptide(L)'
;MRIHAAVLALFAAVAAAVQSTDRSLGALVDCPAVRSADSSCLWAGVNGDVVDSRTLRELLIEHNYVSYSDREAYRRNLQEHMTYIEDVSMYAKNIGHEFSYHMGVNERHLTSSTKRKLTPEEFVDQEVFSAYSRRLQATTNSTVSSSGSSEYWNWCDSDNSVGHSVCSPVKSQKSCGSCWSFVAADAIETAVVIAENASAAVSLSPQQFLTCSTLQTTQTFEYCWASDSGVDGATWMQSEIKWESQNDGCNGGMTHGAFIDAAQNGWGLVTELTMPYDDSSSGSSSASNTSSVCTVSADEAAASITGWEQIVGADCTTSSNCTTLLRSALEKQPIAVAITSNGGFGEYAGGFYNCPNNGEMASKNDLNHALLLVGYGSDSSVGDYWILKNSYGSSWGDSGFIKLVADAKINCGLNVFPVIPTGAKAGAQASTSVDSGGDKIFVGLSPAAWIAVAAVTTIFTLVTTAIGIGVSNRKLKTIREQNSAMYAASNTPAAT
;
A
#
# COMPACT_ATOMS: atom_id res chain seq x y z
N MET A 1 9.97 64.74 -21.09
CA MET A 1 9.67 63.49 -21.84
C MET A 1 10.93 62.64 -21.81
N ARG A 2 10.81 61.37 -21.38
CA ARG A 2 11.87 60.36 -21.17
C ARG A 2 12.74 60.53 -19.92
N ILE A 3 12.53 59.63 -18.96
CA ILE A 3 13.51 58.78 -18.25
C ILE A 3 12.69 58.13 -17.11
N HIS A 4 12.08 56.98 -17.39
CA HIS A 4 11.54 55.99 -16.43
C HIS A 4 11.48 54.67 -17.20
N ALA A 5 12.65 54.07 -17.44
CA ALA A 5 12.79 52.72 -17.99
C ALA A 5 14.24 52.24 -17.73
N ALA A 6 14.65 52.25 -16.48
CA ALA A 6 15.84 51.54 -16.03
C ALA A 6 15.54 51.10 -14.59
N VAL A 7 15.75 49.82 -14.31
CA VAL A 7 15.41 49.10 -13.06
C VAL A 7 14.06 48.35 -13.12
N LEU A 8 13.94 47.42 -14.08
CA LEU A 8 13.02 46.28 -14.02
C LEU A 8 13.44 45.23 -15.04
N ALA A 9 14.71 44.82 -14.98
CA ALA A 9 15.22 43.71 -15.77
C ALA A 9 16.48 43.19 -15.09
N LEU A 10 16.31 42.38 -14.05
CA LEU A 10 17.24 41.33 -13.59
C LEU A 10 16.63 40.73 -12.33
N PHE A 11 15.72 39.78 -12.49
CA PHE A 11 15.42 38.65 -11.59
C PHE A 11 14.27 37.86 -12.22
N ALA A 12 14.49 37.36 -13.45
CA ALA A 12 13.79 36.20 -13.94
C ALA A 12 14.77 35.04 -13.78
N ALA A 13 14.93 34.56 -12.54
CA ALA A 13 15.49 33.25 -12.33
C ALA A 13 14.51 32.26 -12.94
N VAL A 14 15.00 31.47 -13.88
CA VAL A 14 14.25 30.41 -14.56
C VAL A 14 13.79 29.43 -13.48
N ALA A 15 12.54 29.51 -13.06
CA ALA A 15 11.86 28.38 -12.43
C ALA A 15 11.72 27.34 -13.55
N ALA A 16 12.65 26.39 -13.62
CA ALA A 16 12.42 25.18 -14.39
C ALA A 16 11.10 24.60 -13.88
N ALA A 17 10.12 24.42 -14.77
CA ALA A 17 8.86 23.78 -14.40
C ALA A 17 9.20 22.39 -13.85
N VAL A 18 9.01 22.19 -12.55
CA VAL A 18 9.13 20.86 -11.95
C VAL A 18 8.04 20.02 -12.59
N GLN A 19 8.44 19.01 -13.36
CA GLN A 19 7.50 18.08 -13.94
C GLN A 19 6.91 17.27 -12.78
N SER A 20 5.59 17.29 -12.64
CA SER A 20 4.86 16.56 -11.60
C SER A 20 4.11 15.37 -12.21
N THR A 21 3.90 14.34 -11.40
CA THR A 21 3.17 13.12 -11.75
C THR A 21 2.22 12.74 -10.61
N ASP A 22 1.10 12.10 -10.95
CA ASP A 22 0.15 11.56 -9.97
C ASP A 22 0.55 10.16 -9.46
N ARG A 23 1.71 9.64 -9.91
CA ARG A 23 2.22 8.33 -9.49
C ARG A 23 2.80 8.39 -8.07
N SER A 24 2.65 7.30 -7.32
CA SER A 24 3.22 7.13 -5.98
C SER A 24 4.75 7.14 -6.00
N LEU A 25 5.37 7.55 -4.88
CA LEU A 25 6.82 7.56 -4.70
C LEU A 25 7.44 6.22 -5.15
N GLY A 26 8.46 6.31 -5.99
CA GLY A 26 9.22 5.16 -6.46
C GLY A 26 8.64 4.47 -7.71
N ALA A 27 7.46 4.89 -8.18
CA ALA A 27 6.93 4.44 -9.46
C ALA A 27 7.77 4.96 -10.64
N LEU A 28 8.08 4.10 -11.60
CA LEU A 28 8.71 4.52 -12.86
C LEU A 28 7.74 5.45 -13.59
N VAL A 29 8.23 6.54 -14.17
CA VAL A 29 7.45 7.54 -14.94
C VAL A 29 7.64 7.33 -16.43
N ASP A 30 8.89 7.38 -16.89
CA ASP A 30 9.26 7.13 -18.29
C ASP A 30 10.72 6.64 -18.38
N CYS A 31 11.02 5.89 -19.43
CA CYS A 31 12.37 5.47 -19.79
C CYS A 31 12.62 5.74 -21.28
N PRO A 32 13.86 6.09 -21.68
CA PRO A 32 14.22 6.10 -23.10
C PRO A 32 14.15 4.68 -23.68
N ALA A 33 14.01 4.53 -25.00
CA ALA A 33 14.03 3.19 -25.61
C ALA A 33 15.44 2.54 -25.60
N VAL A 34 16.50 3.35 -25.49
CA VAL A 34 17.90 2.89 -25.50
C VAL A 34 18.66 3.57 -24.36
N ARG A 35 19.49 2.80 -23.65
CA ARG A 35 20.21 3.27 -22.46
C ARG A 35 21.32 4.20 -22.94
N SER A 36 21.30 5.44 -22.48
CA SER A 36 22.35 6.42 -22.80
C SER A 36 22.74 7.19 -21.55
N ALA A 37 23.99 7.68 -21.51
CA ALA A 37 24.48 8.48 -20.38
C ALA A 37 23.72 9.81 -20.21
N ASP A 38 23.12 10.31 -21.30
CA ASP A 38 22.44 11.61 -21.36
C ASP A 38 20.91 11.50 -21.18
N SER A 39 20.36 10.28 -21.12
CA SER A 39 18.93 10.02 -20.95
C SER A 39 18.72 8.96 -19.86
N SER A 40 18.49 9.41 -18.63
CA SER A 40 18.12 8.52 -17.51
C SER A 40 16.62 8.25 -17.50
N CYS A 41 16.24 7.13 -16.88
CA CYS A 41 14.84 6.89 -16.56
C CYS A 41 14.37 7.86 -15.47
N LEU A 42 13.10 8.22 -15.55
CA LEU A 42 12.44 9.18 -14.69
C LEU A 42 11.50 8.45 -13.75
N TRP A 43 11.44 8.90 -12.51
CA TRP A 43 10.68 8.27 -11.44
C TRP A 43 9.91 9.29 -10.63
N ALA A 44 8.85 8.83 -9.96
CA ALA A 44 8.08 9.64 -9.04
C ALA A 44 8.80 9.80 -7.70
N GLY A 45 8.96 11.03 -7.24
CA GLY A 45 9.50 11.43 -5.95
C GLY A 45 8.43 11.58 -4.88
N VAL A 46 8.80 12.17 -3.73
CA VAL A 46 7.98 12.18 -2.50
C VAL A 46 6.67 12.96 -2.65
N ASN A 47 6.66 14.04 -3.45
CA ASN A 47 5.50 14.90 -3.66
C ASN A 47 5.01 14.87 -5.12
N GLY A 48 5.24 13.75 -5.82
CA GLY A 48 4.95 13.64 -7.25
C GLY A 48 5.97 14.35 -8.14
N ASP A 49 7.05 14.89 -7.59
CA ASP A 49 8.16 15.47 -8.37
C ASP A 49 8.82 14.38 -9.22
N VAL A 50 9.13 14.68 -10.49
CA VAL A 50 9.85 13.73 -11.34
C VAL A 50 11.36 13.84 -11.11
N VAL A 51 12.00 12.73 -10.76
CA VAL A 51 13.42 12.64 -10.40
C VAL A 51 14.16 11.54 -11.17
N ASP A 52 15.49 11.66 -11.28
CA ASP A 52 16.31 10.60 -11.89
C ASP A 52 16.56 9.40 -10.94
N SER A 53 17.03 8.29 -11.49
CA SER A 53 17.28 7.04 -10.75
C SER A 53 18.25 7.20 -9.57
N ARG A 54 19.23 8.12 -9.65
CA ARG A 54 20.19 8.34 -8.56
C ARG A 54 19.51 9.08 -7.41
N THR A 55 18.77 10.12 -7.75
CA THR A 55 18.04 10.96 -6.80
C THR A 55 16.98 10.15 -6.07
N LEU A 56 16.18 9.34 -6.77
CA LEU A 56 15.21 8.47 -6.13
C LEU A 56 15.85 7.49 -5.14
N ARG A 57 16.97 6.87 -5.50
CA ARG A 57 17.66 5.93 -4.61
C ARG A 57 18.10 6.61 -3.32
N GLU A 58 18.66 7.82 -3.39
CA GLU A 58 19.04 8.57 -2.18
C GLU A 58 17.81 8.99 -1.38
N LEU A 59 16.72 9.42 -2.03
CA LEU A 59 15.45 9.73 -1.37
C LEU A 59 14.91 8.52 -0.60
N LEU A 60 14.93 7.32 -1.17
CA LEU A 60 14.45 6.11 -0.50
C LEU A 60 15.32 5.71 0.70
N ILE A 61 16.64 5.90 0.61
CA ILE A 61 17.56 5.66 1.73
C ILE A 61 17.30 6.64 2.88
N GLU A 62 17.07 7.92 2.57
CA GLU A 62 16.79 8.96 3.56
C GLU A 62 15.40 8.81 4.18
N HIS A 63 14.37 8.59 3.35
CA HIS A 63 12.98 8.47 3.77
C HIS A 63 12.76 7.28 4.72
N ASN A 64 13.52 6.19 4.54
CA ASN A 64 13.43 4.99 5.38
C ASN A 64 14.39 5.00 6.57
N TYR A 65 15.02 6.14 6.89
CA TYR A 65 15.94 6.31 8.02
C TYR A 65 17.03 5.24 8.11
N VAL A 66 17.55 4.81 6.95
CA VAL A 66 18.50 3.69 6.86
C VAL A 66 19.80 4.05 7.61
N SER A 67 20.22 3.15 8.49
CA SER A 67 21.43 3.27 9.31
C SER A 67 22.66 3.42 8.41
N TYR A 68 23.66 4.20 8.85
CA TYR A 68 24.86 4.46 8.05
C TYR A 68 25.59 3.18 7.61
N SER A 69 25.64 2.15 8.45
CA SER A 69 26.28 0.86 8.14
C SER A 69 25.58 0.09 7.02
N ASP A 70 24.27 0.27 6.85
CA ASP A 70 23.47 -0.51 5.91
C ASP A 70 23.27 0.20 4.56
N ARG A 71 23.57 1.52 4.49
CA ARG A 71 23.30 2.35 3.29
C ARG A 71 23.89 1.78 2.02
N GLU A 72 25.14 1.33 2.03
CA GLU A 72 25.79 0.81 0.82
C GLU A 72 25.15 -0.49 0.32
N ALA A 73 24.78 -1.38 1.24
CA ALA A 73 24.08 -2.62 0.89
C ALA A 73 22.70 -2.32 0.28
N TYR A 74 21.94 -1.42 0.90
CA TYR A 74 20.60 -1.06 0.45
C TYR A 74 20.62 -0.25 -0.85
N ARG A 75 21.62 0.62 -1.04
CA ARG A 75 21.84 1.32 -2.31
C ARG A 75 22.06 0.33 -3.45
N ARG A 76 22.93 -0.66 -3.24
CA ARG A 76 23.19 -1.70 -4.25
C ARG A 76 21.92 -2.50 -4.53
N ASN A 77 21.18 -2.90 -3.50
CA ASN A 77 19.95 -3.67 -3.65
C ASN A 77 18.90 -2.89 -4.46
N LEU A 78 18.63 -1.63 -4.08
CA LEU A 78 17.75 -0.74 -4.84
C LEU A 78 18.23 -0.57 -6.28
N GLN A 79 19.53 -0.36 -6.50
CA GLN A 79 20.05 -0.19 -7.84
C GLN A 79 19.81 -1.42 -8.73
N GLU A 80 19.95 -2.64 -8.21
CA GLU A 80 19.67 -3.87 -8.95
C GLU A 80 18.17 -3.97 -9.32
N HIS A 81 17.27 -3.68 -8.38
CA HIS A 81 15.83 -3.66 -8.65
C HIS A 81 15.44 -2.59 -9.68
N MET A 82 15.95 -1.37 -9.52
CA MET A 82 15.70 -0.28 -10.45
C MET A 82 16.22 -0.63 -11.85
N THR A 83 17.44 -1.18 -11.97
CA THR A 83 18.02 -1.56 -13.26
C THR A 83 17.15 -2.58 -13.98
N TYR A 84 16.62 -3.59 -13.27
CA TYR A 84 15.70 -4.57 -13.84
C TYR A 84 14.41 -3.92 -14.38
N ILE A 85 13.78 -3.04 -13.59
CA ILE A 85 12.55 -2.33 -13.99
C ILE A 85 12.80 -1.41 -15.20
N GLU A 86 13.94 -0.71 -15.21
CA GLU A 86 14.37 0.10 -16.34
C GLU A 86 14.50 -0.78 -17.59
N ASP A 87 15.27 -1.86 -17.53
CA ASP A 87 15.50 -2.74 -18.69
C ASP A 87 14.19 -3.34 -19.23
N VAL A 88 13.25 -3.72 -18.34
CA VAL A 88 11.90 -4.17 -18.72
C VAL A 88 11.16 -3.06 -19.48
N SER A 89 11.14 -1.85 -18.94
CA SER A 89 10.43 -0.71 -19.55
C SER A 89 11.01 -0.33 -20.91
N MET A 90 12.34 -0.33 -21.00
CA MET A 90 13.06 0.02 -22.22
C MET A 90 12.82 -1.00 -23.33
N TYR A 91 12.89 -2.30 -23.02
CA TYR A 91 12.60 -3.35 -23.99
C TYR A 91 11.15 -3.33 -24.44
N ALA A 92 10.19 -3.19 -23.51
CA ALA A 92 8.78 -3.06 -23.84
C ALA A 92 8.51 -1.87 -24.78
N LYS A 93 9.12 -0.70 -24.50
CA LYS A 93 9.01 0.49 -25.36
C LYS A 93 9.60 0.25 -26.75
N ASN A 94 10.72 -0.46 -26.86
CA ASN A 94 11.36 -0.78 -28.13
C ASN A 94 10.49 -1.68 -29.03
N ILE A 95 9.72 -2.60 -28.45
CA ILE A 95 8.82 -3.49 -29.19
C ILE A 95 7.38 -2.96 -29.29
N GLY A 96 7.10 -1.78 -28.74
CA GLY A 96 5.77 -1.17 -28.74
C GLY A 96 4.75 -1.87 -27.84
N HIS A 97 5.20 -2.51 -26.76
CA HIS A 97 4.34 -3.09 -25.74
C HIS A 97 4.04 -2.07 -24.63
N GLU A 98 2.77 -1.95 -24.25
CA GLU A 98 2.32 -1.14 -23.12
C GLU A 98 1.70 -2.04 -22.05
N PHE A 99 2.18 -1.89 -20.82
CA PHE A 99 1.61 -2.55 -19.65
C PHE A 99 0.35 -1.81 -19.18
N SER A 100 -0.64 -2.57 -18.70
CA SER A 100 -1.83 -2.01 -18.05
C SER A 100 -1.59 -1.56 -16.60
N TYR A 101 -0.39 -1.80 -16.08
CA TYR A 101 0.05 -1.41 -14.73
C TYR A 101 1.43 -0.76 -14.78
N HIS A 102 1.77 -0.06 -13.71
CA HIS A 102 3.06 0.58 -13.53
C HIS A 102 3.94 -0.24 -12.59
N MET A 103 5.24 -0.23 -12.87
CA MET A 103 6.26 -0.83 -12.02
C MET A 103 7.03 0.24 -11.25
N GLY A 104 7.56 -0.12 -10.10
CA GLY A 104 8.23 0.80 -9.19
C GLY A 104 9.05 0.08 -8.13
N VAL A 105 9.82 0.87 -7.39
CA VAL A 105 10.52 0.45 -6.19
C VAL A 105 9.88 1.07 -4.95
N ASN A 106 10.03 0.41 -3.80
CA ASN A 106 9.46 0.81 -2.51
C ASN A 106 10.37 0.32 -1.38
N GLU A 107 9.97 0.54 -0.13
CA GLU A 107 10.76 0.19 1.07
C GLU A 107 11.22 -1.27 1.10
N ARG A 108 10.41 -2.20 0.56
CA ARG A 108 10.77 -3.63 0.58
C ARG A 108 11.94 -3.95 -0.32
N HIS A 109 12.16 -3.15 -1.36
CA HIS A 109 13.30 -3.29 -2.29
C HIS A 109 14.63 -2.85 -1.66
N LEU A 110 14.64 -2.35 -0.42
CA LEU A 110 15.87 -2.15 0.34
C LEU A 110 16.52 -3.48 0.75
N THR A 111 15.72 -4.50 1.01
CA THR A 111 16.17 -5.78 1.59
C THR A 111 15.70 -7.03 0.85
N SER A 112 14.68 -6.92 -0.02
CA SER A 112 14.16 -8.06 -0.77
C SER A 112 15.18 -8.61 -1.77
N SER A 113 15.01 -9.88 -2.15
CA SER A 113 15.93 -10.53 -3.07
C SER A 113 15.85 -9.93 -4.47
N THR A 114 17.02 -9.63 -5.05
CA THR A 114 17.16 -9.16 -6.44
C THR A 114 17.11 -10.30 -7.45
N LYS A 115 17.03 -11.56 -7.00
CA LYS A 115 16.92 -12.72 -7.89
C LYS A 115 15.60 -12.67 -8.66
N ARG A 116 15.67 -13.02 -9.95
CA ARG A 116 14.53 -13.08 -10.87
C ARG A 116 14.50 -14.43 -11.57
N LYS A 117 13.30 -14.93 -11.84
CA LYS A 117 13.10 -16.15 -12.61
C LYS A 117 13.30 -15.91 -14.11
N LEU A 118 12.94 -14.72 -14.58
CA LEU A 118 12.97 -14.32 -15.98
C LEU A 118 13.89 -13.11 -16.15
N THR A 119 14.62 -13.05 -17.27
CA THR A 119 15.28 -11.80 -17.70
C THR A 119 14.23 -10.73 -18.02
N PRO A 120 14.62 -9.45 -18.13
CA PRO A 120 13.71 -8.39 -18.58
C PRO A 120 12.99 -8.71 -19.89
N GLU A 121 13.71 -9.24 -20.88
CA GLU A 121 13.17 -9.58 -22.20
C GLU A 121 12.19 -10.76 -22.09
N GLU A 122 12.58 -11.84 -21.40
CA GLU A 122 11.73 -13.00 -21.19
C GLU A 122 10.43 -12.63 -20.46
N PHE A 123 10.51 -11.71 -19.49
CA PHE A 123 9.35 -11.20 -18.78
C PHE A 123 8.40 -10.44 -19.72
N VAL A 124 8.93 -9.51 -20.52
CA VAL A 124 8.11 -8.76 -21.49
C VAL A 124 7.52 -9.68 -22.54
N ASP A 125 8.29 -10.62 -23.09
CA ASP A 125 7.82 -11.56 -24.10
C ASP A 125 6.66 -12.43 -23.57
N GLN A 126 6.76 -12.86 -22.31
CA GLN A 126 5.67 -13.57 -21.62
C GLN A 126 4.40 -12.70 -21.52
N GLU A 127 4.54 -11.42 -21.16
CA GLU A 127 3.40 -10.51 -21.02
C GLU A 127 2.77 -10.13 -22.37
N VAL A 128 3.58 -9.98 -23.42
CA VAL A 128 3.12 -9.79 -24.80
C VAL A 128 2.31 -10.99 -25.28
N PHE A 129 2.84 -12.21 -25.08
CA PHE A 129 2.12 -13.43 -25.45
C PHE A 129 0.81 -13.57 -24.68
N SER A 130 0.82 -13.23 -23.40
CA SER A 130 -0.37 -13.25 -22.54
C SER A 130 -1.41 -12.24 -23.01
N ALA A 131 -1.01 -11.00 -23.33
CA ALA A 131 -1.91 -9.97 -23.86
C ALA A 131 -2.51 -10.35 -25.22
N TYR A 132 -1.72 -10.97 -26.11
CA TYR A 132 -2.21 -11.49 -27.39
C TYR A 132 -3.25 -12.60 -27.18
N SER A 133 -2.96 -13.56 -26.29
CA SER A 133 -3.85 -14.67 -25.97
C SER A 133 -5.20 -14.20 -25.41
N ARG A 134 -5.20 -13.22 -24.49
CA ARG A 134 -6.43 -12.62 -23.95
C ARG A 134 -7.28 -11.95 -25.03
N ARG A 135 -6.66 -11.23 -25.97
CA ARG A 135 -7.39 -10.58 -27.08
C ARG A 135 -8.08 -11.60 -27.98
N LEU A 136 -7.43 -12.73 -28.27
CA LEU A 136 -8.05 -13.80 -29.04
C LEU A 136 -9.28 -14.39 -28.31
N GLN A 137 -9.16 -14.67 -27.01
CA GLN A 137 -10.27 -15.18 -26.21
C GLN A 137 -11.45 -14.20 -26.12
N ALA A 138 -11.18 -12.89 -26.03
CA ALA A 138 -12.23 -11.87 -26.05
C ALA A 138 -13.00 -11.84 -27.39
N THR A 139 -12.29 -12.01 -28.51
CA THR A 139 -12.94 -12.07 -29.84
C THR A 139 -13.80 -13.32 -30.03
N THR A 140 -13.47 -14.44 -29.40
CA THR A 140 -14.28 -15.67 -29.48
C THR A 140 -15.48 -15.66 -28.55
N ASN A 141 -15.40 -14.97 -27.41
CA ASN A 141 -16.45 -14.92 -26.38
C ASN A 141 -17.39 -13.71 -26.51
N SER A 142 -17.40 -13.05 -27.68
CA SER A 142 -18.26 -11.90 -27.98
C SER A 142 -19.74 -12.30 -28.15
N THR A 143 -20.36 -12.84 -27.09
CA THR A 143 -21.82 -13.03 -26.96
C THR A 143 -22.37 -12.76 -25.56
N VAL A 144 -21.58 -12.26 -24.60
CA VAL A 144 -22.11 -11.79 -23.31
C VAL A 144 -21.68 -10.35 -23.06
N SER A 145 -22.38 -9.41 -23.69
CA SER A 145 -22.52 -8.08 -23.11
C SER A 145 -23.35 -8.22 -21.85
N SER A 146 -22.70 -8.20 -20.67
CA SER A 146 -23.40 -7.84 -19.45
C SER A 146 -23.78 -6.36 -19.58
N SER A 147 -25.05 -6.10 -19.91
CA SER A 147 -25.70 -4.84 -19.58
C SER A 147 -25.84 -4.78 -18.05
N GLY A 148 -24.74 -4.51 -17.36
CA GLY A 148 -24.70 -4.21 -15.94
C GLY A 148 -24.04 -2.85 -15.79
N SER A 149 -24.64 -1.95 -15.01
CA SER A 149 -24.03 -0.69 -14.62
C SER A 149 -22.59 -0.91 -14.15
N SER A 150 -21.69 0.04 -14.43
CA SER A 150 -20.35 0.09 -13.83
C SER A 150 -20.48 0.11 -12.30
N GLU A 151 -20.41 -1.05 -11.67
CA GLU A 151 -20.59 -1.17 -10.23
C GLU A 151 -19.21 -1.26 -9.60
N TYR A 152 -18.76 -0.11 -9.10
CA TYR A 152 -17.62 -0.02 -8.20
C TYR A 152 -18.13 -0.34 -6.80
N TRP A 153 -17.41 -1.21 -6.09
CA TRP A 153 -17.74 -1.59 -4.72
C TRP A 153 -16.46 -1.86 -3.94
N ASN A 154 -16.32 -1.26 -2.75
CA ASN A 154 -15.11 -1.43 -1.94
C ASN A 154 -15.38 -1.25 -0.43
N TRP A 155 -15.04 -2.28 0.33
CA TRP A 155 -15.10 -2.26 1.80
C TRP A 155 -14.13 -1.27 2.45
N CYS A 156 -13.06 -0.88 1.77
CA CYS A 156 -12.07 0.03 2.34
C CYS A 156 -12.33 1.52 2.05
N ASP A 157 -13.44 1.89 1.41
CA ASP A 157 -13.90 3.28 1.24
C ASP A 157 -15.39 3.43 1.59
N SER A 158 -16.07 4.48 1.13
CA SER A 158 -17.49 4.71 1.42
C SER A 158 -18.46 4.00 0.47
N ASP A 159 -17.98 3.43 -0.64
CA ASP A 159 -18.81 2.81 -1.67
C ASP A 159 -19.04 1.33 -1.33
N ASN A 160 -19.78 1.11 -0.24
CA ASN A 160 -20.21 -0.19 0.24
C ASN A 160 -21.53 -0.08 1.05
N SER A 161 -21.99 -1.20 1.60
CA SER A 161 -23.28 -1.29 2.30
C SER A 161 -23.33 -0.59 3.66
N VAL A 162 -22.17 -0.30 4.28
CA VAL A 162 -22.09 0.41 5.56
C VAL A 162 -21.83 1.91 5.39
N GLY A 163 -21.42 2.37 4.20
CA GLY A 163 -21.23 3.79 3.88
C GLY A 163 -19.95 4.41 4.46
N HIS A 164 -19.01 3.60 4.94
CA HIS A 164 -17.68 4.02 5.40
C HIS A 164 -16.68 2.87 5.26
N SER A 165 -15.38 3.19 5.37
CA SER A 165 -14.33 2.17 5.35
C SER A 165 -14.46 1.25 6.56
N VAL A 166 -14.44 -0.06 6.33
CA VAL A 166 -14.35 -1.09 7.38
C VAL A 166 -12.92 -1.60 7.59
N CYS A 167 -11.98 -1.14 6.77
CA CYS A 167 -10.59 -1.61 6.80
C CYS A 167 -9.74 -0.80 7.78
N SER A 168 -8.88 -1.48 8.52
CA SER A 168 -7.76 -0.81 9.21
C SER A 168 -6.75 -0.26 8.20
N PRO A 169 -5.86 0.66 8.60
CA PRO A 169 -4.75 1.09 7.75
C PRO A 169 -3.93 -0.08 7.19
N VAL A 170 -3.27 0.14 6.05
CA VAL A 170 -2.35 -0.85 5.47
C VAL A 170 -1.17 -1.07 6.41
N LYS A 171 -0.88 -2.34 6.70
CA LYS A 171 0.24 -2.77 7.54
C LYS A 171 1.41 -3.28 6.70
N SER A 172 2.57 -3.51 7.31
CA SER A 172 3.78 -4.03 6.65
C SER A 172 4.34 -5.24 7.40
N GLN A 173 4.35 -6.40 6.75
CA GLN A 173 5.00 -7.62 7.23
C GLN A 173 6.54 -7.59 7.07
N LYS A 174 7.07 -6.52 6.47
CA LYS A 174 8.50 -6.31 6.21
C LYS A 174 9.15 -7.52 5.52
N SER A 175 10.16 -8.13 6.12
CA SER A 175 10.91 -9.28 5.59
C SER A 175 10.39 -10.64 6.03
N CYS A 176 9.41 -10.71 6.94
CA CYS A 176 8.91 -11.96 7.48
C CYS A 176 7.79 -12.54 6.59
N GLY A 177 7.81 -13.86 6.33
CA GLY A 177 6.82 -14.59 5.53
C GLY A 177 5.49 -14.80 6.27
N SER A 178 4.84 -13.72 6.69
CA SER A 178 3.70 -13.71 7.61
C SER A 178 2.41 -13.14 7.02
N CYS A 179 2.30 -13.03 5.69
CA CYS A 179 1.08 -12.53 5.03
C CYS A 179 -0.21 -13.20 5.53
N TRP A 180 -0.15 -14.51 5.81
CA TRP A 180 -1.24 -15.30 6.38
C TRP A 180 -1.77 -14.74 7.72
N SER A 181 -0.90 -14.23 8.59
CA SER A 181 -1.28 -13.69 9.90
C SER A 181 -1.88 -12.29 9.78
N PHE A 182 -1.33 -11.46 8.89
CA PHE A 182 -1.87 -10.12 8.60
C PHE A 182 -3.27 -10.22 7.99
N VAL A 183 -3.47 -11.11 7.03
CA VAL A 183 -4.78 -11.32 6.41
C VAL A 183 -5.77 -11.90 7.41
N ALA A 184 -5.33 -12.79 8.32
CA ALA A 184 -6.19 -13.30 9.38
C ALA A 184 -6.66 -12.17 10.31
N ALA A 185 -5.74 -11.31 10.75
CA ALA A 185 -6.08 -10.14 11.55
C ALA A 185 -7.06 -9.22 10.79
N ASP A 186 -6.72 -8.78 9.58
CA ASP A 186 -7.53 -7.83 8.81
C ASP A 186 -8.94 -8.38 8.46
N ALA A 187 -9.07 -9.68 8.19
CA ALA A 187 -10.36 -10.31 7.95
C ALA A 187 -11.25 -10.30 9.21
N ILE A 188 -10.67 -10.51 10.39
CA ILE A 188 -11.42 -10.46 11.66
C ILE A 188 -11.79 -9.03 12.02
N GLU A 189 -10.87 -8.08 11.84
CA GLU A 189 -11.11 -6.66 12.05
C GLU A 189 -12.31 -6.16 11.26
N THR A 190 -12.32 -6.42 9.96
CA THR A 190 -13.40 -6.02 9.07
C THR A 190 -14.71 -6.74 9.41
N ALA A 191 -14.65 -8.03 9.76
CA ALA A 191 -15.82 -8.78 10.19
C ALA A 191 -16.44 -8.24 11.49
N VAL A 192 -15.64 -7.78 12.47
CA VAL A 192 -16.16 -7.13 13.68
C VAL A 192 -16.87 -5.82 13.34
N VAL A 193 -16.28 -4.99 12.48
CA VAL A 193 -16.89 -3.72 12.06
C VAL A 193 -18.26 -3.96 11.44
N ILE A 194 -18.35 -4.93 10.52
CA ILE A 194 -19.59 -5.28 9.83
C ILE A 194 -20.62 -5.87 10.80
N ALA A 195 -20.21 -6.83 11.65
CA ALA A 195 -21.12 -7.55 12.54
C ALA A 195 -21.73 -6.65 13.62
N GLU A 196 -21.00 -5.64 14.08
CA GLU A 196 -21.42 -4.75 15.18
C GLU A 196 -21.76 -3.33 14.74
N ASN A 197 -21.69 -3.04 13.43
CA ASN A 197 -21.86 -1.70 12.87
C ASN A 197 -20.96 -0.67 13.59
N ALA A 198 -19.71 -1.06 13.82
CA ALA A 198 -18.72 -0.22 14.49
C ALA A 198 -18.27 0.91 13.54
N SER A 199 -17.86 2.05 14.09
CA SER A 199 -17.45 3.20 13.26
C SER A 199 -16.06 3.04 12.63
N ALA A 200 -15.23 2.14 13.15
CA ALA A 200 -13.87 1.90 12.66
C ALA A 200 -13.36 0.52 13.09
N ALA A 201 -12.44 -0.04 12.29
CA ALA A 201 -11.71 -1.25 12.64
C ALA A 201 -10.68 -1.00 13.75
N VAL A 202 -10.59 -1.97 14.66
CA VAL A 202 -9.57 -2.01 15.72
C VAL A 202 -8.39 -2.80 15.19
N SER A 203 -7.21 -2.20 15.08
CA SER A 203 -6.03 -2.93 14.58
C SER A 203 -5.63 -4.04 15.56
N LEU A 204 -5.88 -5.29 15.16
CA LEU A 204 -5.46 -6.52 15.83
C LEU A 204 -3.99 -6.84 15.53
N SER A 205 -3.37 -7.60 16.44
CA SER A 205 -1.97 -8.02 16.36
C SER A 205 -1.77 -9.24 15.45
N PRO A 206 -1.10 -9.11 14.29
CA PRO A 206 -0.63 -10.25 13.51
C PRO A 206 0.45 -11.05 14.26
N GLN A 207 1.14 -10.43 15.23
CA GLN A 207 2.17 -11.06 16.05
C GLN A 207 1.59 -12.13 16.98
N GLN A 208 0.38 -11.95 17.49
CA GLN A 208 -0.31 -12.97 18.28
C GLN A 208 -0.49 -14.24 17.47
N PHE A 209 -1.02 -14.13 16.24
CA PHE A 209 -1.12 -15.27 15.32
C PHE A 209 0.25 -15.87 15.00
N LEU A 210 1.26 -15.04 14.71
CA LEU A 210 2.62 -15.48 14.42
C LEU A 210 3.24 -16.30 15.55
N THR A 211 2.91 -15.96 16.79
CA THR A 211 3.46 -16.57 18.02
C THR A 211 2.67 -17.80 18.44
N CYS A 212 1.36 -17.81 18.21
CA CYS A 212 0.44 -18.73 18.86
C CYS A 212 -0.19 -19.75 17.91
N SER A 213 -0.29 -19.42 16.62
CA SER A 213 -0.94 -20.31 15.65
C SER A 213 0.07 -21.31 15.12
N THR A 214 -0.05 -22.55 15.58
CA THR A 214 0.90 -23.64 15.28
C THR A 214 0.23 -25.00 15.13
N LEU A 215 -1.11 -25.09 15.17
CA LEU A 215 -1.77 -26.38 15.05
C LEU A 215 -1.60 -26.91 13.63
N GLN A 216 -1.29 -28.20 13.54
CA GLN A 216 -1.34 -28.92 12.29
C GLN A 216 -2.80 -29.23 11.97
N THR A 217 -3.24 -28.85 10.78
CA THR A 217 -4.61 -29.07 10.32
C THR A 217 -4.63 -29.67 8.92
N THR A 218 -5.64 -30.49 8.65
CA THR A 218 -5.95 -31.01 7.32
C THR A 218 -7.38 -30.66 7.01
N GLN A 219 -7.57 -29.76 6.04
CA GLN A 219 -8.90 -29.33 5.59
C GLN A 219 -9.16 -29.80 4.17
N THR A 220 -10.31 -30.40 3.97
CA THR A 220 -10.84 -30.66 2.63
C THR A 220 -11.55 -29.41 2.13
N PHE A 221 -11.13 -28.90 0.98
CA PHE A 221 -11.83 -27.84 0.26
C PHE A 221 -12.54 -28.45 -0.95
N GLU A 222 -13.78 -28.02 -1.17
CA GLU A 222 -14.61 -28.44 -2.29
C GLU A 222 -14.67 -27.32 -3.34
N TYR A 223 -14.68 -27.70 -4.62
CA TYR A 223 -14.68 -26.79 -5.75
C TYR A 223 -15.67 -27.29 -6.80
N CYS A 224 -16.96 -27.02 -6.57
CA CYS A 224 -18.06 -27.42 -7.43
C CYS A 224 -17.99 -26.86 -8.87
N TRP A 225 -17.11 -25.90 -9.12
CA TRP A 225 -16.80 -25.34 -10.43
C TRP A 225 -15.60 -26.01 -11.12
N ALA A 226 -14.86 -26.87 -10.42
CA ALA A 226 -13.76 -27.64 -10.98
C ALA A 226 -14.24 -29.02 -11.49
N SER A 227 -13.39 -29.68 -12.28
CA SER A 227 -13.67 -31.00 -12.87
C SER A 227 -12.52 -31.97 -12.65
N ASP A 228 -12.75 -33.26 -12.89
CA ASP A 228 -11.67 -34.28 -12.83
C ASP A 228 -10.55 -34.01 -13.84
N SER A 229 -10.83 -33.25 -14.90
CA SER A 229 -9.83 -32.80 -15.89
C SER A 229 -9.08 -31.52 -15.49
N GLY A 230 -9.35 -30.96 -14.31
CA GLY A 230 -8.83 -29.66 -13.90
C GLY A 230 -9.74 -28.51 -14.30
N VAL A 231 -9.17 -27.31 -14.31
CA VAL A 231 -9.75 -26.09 -14.88
C VAL A 231 -8.78 -25.44 -15.86
N ASP A 232 -9.28 -24.57 -16.72
CA ASP A 232 -8.43 -23.84 -17.66
C ASP A 232 -7.33 -23.07 -16.90
N GLY A 233 -6.09 -23.23 -17.33
CA GLY A 233 -4.91 -22.71 -16.65
C GLY A 233 -4.43 -23.45 -15.39
N ALA A 234 -5.14 -24.48 -14.91
CA ALA A 234 -4.72 -25.24 -13.72
C ALA A 234 -5.25 -26.68 -13.77
N THR A 235 -4.51 -27.56 -14.44
CA THR A 235 -4.87 -28.99 -14.59
C THR A 235 -4.85 -29.78 -13.28
N TRP A 236 -4.15 -29.27 -12.26
CA TRP A 236 -4.10 -29.86 -10.92
C TRP A 236 -5.35 -29.55 -10.08
N MET A 237 -6.21 -28.62 -10.53
CA MET A 237 -7.35 -28.13 -9.77
C MET A 237 -8.53 -29.09 -9.83
N GLN A 238 -8.64 -29.96 -8.84
CA GLN A 238 -9.71 -30.96 -8.74
C GLN A 238 -10.94 -30.42 -7.99
N SER A 239 -12.05 -31.14 -8.10
CA SER A 239 -13.32 -30.83 -7.40
C SER A 239 -13.22 -30.96 -5.87
N GLU A 240 -12.24 -31.71 -5.37
CA GLU A 240 -11.93 -31.82 -3.95
C GLU A 240 -10.40 -31.82 -3.77
N ILE A 241 -9.89 -30.98 -2.87
CA ILE A 241 -8.46 -30.98 -2.52
C ILE A 241 -8.29 -30.97 -0.99
N LYS A 242 -7.46 -31.87 -0.50
CA LYS A 242 -7.00 -31.89 0.89
C LYS A 242 -5.78 -31.00 1.05
N TRP A 243 -5.87 -30.05 1.97
CA TRP A 243 -4.83 -29.11 2.31
C TRP A 243 -4.33 -29.39 3.72
N GLU A 244 -3.11 -29.89 3.79
CA GLU A 244 -2.38 -29.99 5.04
C GLU A 244 -1.63 -28.68 5.26
N SER A 245 -1.76 -28.12 6.45
CA SER A 245 -1.05 -26.90 6.81
C SER A 245 -0.67 -26.90 8.28
N GLN A 246 0.43 -26.21 8.57
CA GLN A 246 0.85 -25.85 9.90
C GLN A 246 1.45 -24.46 9.80
N ASN A 247 0.96 -23.54 10.63
CA ASN A 247 1.50 -22.20 10.71
C ASN A 247 2.85 -22.22 11.45
N ASP A 248 3.86 -21.57 10.89
CA ASP A 248 5.23 -21.58 11.41
C ASP A 248 5.87 -20.20 11.36
N GLY A 249 5.19 -19.24 11.98
CA GLY A 249 5.67 -17.86 12.08
C GLY A 249 6.05 -17.26 10.72
N CYS A 250 7.32 -16.84 10.60
CA CYS A 250 7.87 -16.24 9.38
C CYS A 250 8.18 -17.23 8.25
N ASN A 251 8.10 -18.55 8.49
CA ASN A 251 8.32 -19.57 7.46
C ASN A 251 7.06 -19.84 6.62
N GLY A 252 5.94 -19.18 6.95
CA GLY A 252 4.68 -19.29 6.24
C GLY A 252 3.58 -19.91 7.08
N GLY A 253 2.40 -19.95 6.48
CA GLY A 253 1.18 -20.40 7.10
C GLY A 253 -0.02 -20.17 6.19
N MET A 254 -1.19 -20.60 6.66
CA MET A 254 -2.47 -20.49 6.00
C MET A 254 -3.45 -19.71 6.87
N THR A 255 -4.16 -18.76 6.27
CA THR A 255 -5.12 -17.90 6.99
C THR A 255 -6.22 -18.71 7.68
N HIS A 256 -6.74 -19.77 7.04
CA HIS A 256 -7.76 -20.63 7.67
C HIS A 256 -7.21 -21.39 8.89
N GLY A 257 -5.92 -21.76 8.91
CA GLY A 257 -5.27 -22.32 10.09
C GLY A 257 -5.27 -21.34 11.27
N ALA A 258 -5.04 -20.06 10.99
CA ALA A 258 -5.10 -19.01 12.01
C ALA A 258 -6.53 -18.83 12.57
N PHE A 259 -7.55 -18.90 11.71
CA PHE A 259 -8.94 -18.87 12.15
C PHE A 259 -9.34 -20.10 12.97
N ILE A 260 -8.89 -21.29 12.56
CA ILE A 260 -9.09 -22.54 13.30
C ILE A 260 -8.51 -22.40 14.71
N ASP A 261 -7.27 -21.96 14.83
CA ASP A 261 -6.59 -21.84 16.12
C ASP A 261 -7.29 -20.83 17.03
N ALA A 262 -7.67 -19.66 16.51
CA ALA A 262 -8.38 -18.65 17.29
C ALA A 262 -9.76 -19.12 17.74
N ALA A 263 -10.54 -19.75 16.84
CA ALA A 263 -11.89 -20.20 17.15
C ALA A 263 -11.91 -21.41 18.10
N GLN A 264 -11.11 -22.44 17.83
CA GLN A 264 -11.11 -23.68 18.62
C GLN A 264 -10.56 -23.48 20.03
N ASN A 265 -9.57 -22.60 20.19
CA ASN A 265 -9.00 -22.30 21.50
C ASN A 265 -9.69 -21.11 22.20
N GLY A 266 -10.70 -20.49 21.58
CA GLY A 266 -11.45 -19.38 22.16
C GLY A 266 -10.58 -18.17 22.49
N TRP A 267 -9.68 -17.79 21.59
CA TRP A 267 -8.74 -16.70 21.83
C TRP A 267 -9.45 -15.35 21.98
N GLY A 268 -9.06 -14.61 23.01
CA GLY A 268 -9.15 -13.15 23.00
C GLY A 268 -8.03 -12.60 22.13
N LEU A 269 -8.39 -11.98 21.01
CA LEU A 269 -7.41 -11.37 20.10
C LEU A 269 -7.08 -9.97 20.60
N VAL A 270 -5.80 -9.65 20.72
CA VAL A 270 -5.34 -8.35 21.23
C VAL A 270 -5.05 -7.35 20.12
N THR A 271 -4.98 -6.08 20.49
CA THR A 271 -4.60 -5.01 19.56
C THR A 271 -3.12 -5.09 19.18
N GLU A 272 -2.78 -4.51 18.03
CA GLU A 272 -1.40 -4.26 17.59
C GLU A 272 -0.59 -3.48 18.63
N LEU A 273 -1.22 -2.62 19.45
CA LEU A 273 -0.49 -1.92 20.52
C LEU A 273 -0.13 -2.83 21.69
N THR A 274 -1.03 -3.75 22.03
CA THR A 274 -0.82 -4.69 23.14
C THR A 274 0.29 -5.68 22.79
N MET A 275 0.35 -6.12 21.54
CA MET A 275 1.38 -7.03 21.04
C MET A 275 1.90 -6.54 19.67
N PRO A 276 2.84 -5.58 19.66
CA PRO A 276 3.37 -5.02 18.43
C PRO A 276 4.09 -6.04 17.57
N TYR A 277 4.00 -5.84 16.25
CA TYR A 277 4.64 -6.70 15.28
C TYR A 277 6.17 -6.59 15.29
N ASP A 278 6.84 -7.75 15.34
CA ASP A 278 8.29 -7.89 15.30
C ASP A 278 8.71 -8.89 14.23
N ASP A 279 9.24 -8.38 13.12
CA ASP A 279 9.72 -9.16 11.98
C ASP A 279 11.04 -9.88 12.23
N SER A 280 11.70 -9.64 13.37
CA SER A 280 12.91 -10.36 13.79
C SER A 280 12.60 -11.68 14.49
N SER A 281 11.35 -11.87 14.93
CA SER A 281 10.91 -13.09 15.63
C SER A 281 10.74 -14.26 14.66
N SER A 282 11.87 -14.84 14.24
CA SER A 282 11.91 -16.07 13.45
C SER A 282 11.46 -17.26 14.30
N GLY A 283 10.19 -17.66 14.15
CA GLY A 283 9.63 -18.97 14.52
C GLY A 283 9.96 -19.54 15.91
N SER A 284 8.95 -19.69 16.78
CA SER A 284 8.91 -20.57 17.98
C SER A 284 10.08 -20.55 18.99
N SER A 285 11.11 -19.72 18.81
CA SER A 285 12.35 -19.75 19.60
C SER A 285 12.29 -18.83 20.83
N SER A 286 11.15 -18.86 21.51
CA SER A 286 11.06 -18.64 22.96
C SER A 286 9.92 -19.50 23.54
N ALA A 287 9.93 -20.79 23.21
CA ALA A 287 8.97 -21.80 23.69
C ALA A 287 9.00 -22.06 25.21
N SER A 288 9.57 -21.18 26.03
CA SER A 288 9.58 -21.35 27.49
C SER A 288 8.52 -20.53 28.24
N ASN A 289 7.68 -19.74 27.55
CA ASN A 289 6.56 -18.99 28.17
C ASN A 289 5.36 -18.71 27.22
N THR A 290 5.24 -19.43 26.09
CA THR A 290 4.28 -19.11 25.02
C THR A 290 2.80 -19.31 25.40
N SER A 291 2.47 -20.23 26.30
CA SER A 291 1.06 -20.55 26.59
C SER A 291 0.30 -19.43 27.32
N SER A 292 0.98 -18.56 28.08
CA SER A 292 0.35 -17.44 28.78
C SER A 292 0.17 -16.19 27.91
N VAL A 293 0.92 -16.08 26.80
CA VAL A 293 0.81 -14.95 25.86
C VAL A 293 -0.38 -15.13 24.92
N CYS A 294 -0.73 -16.38 24.61
CA CYS A 294 -1.76 -16.73 23.63
C CYS A 294 -3.19 -16.70 24.18
N THR A 295 -3.34 -16.71 25.51
CA THR A 295 -4.64 -16.65 26.19
C THR A 295 -4.68 -15.39 27.03
N VAL A 296 -5.46 -14.42 26.61
CA VAL A 296 -5.64 -13.16 27.34
C VAL A 296 -6.97 -13.15 28.08
N SER A 297 -7.08 -12.30 29.11
CA SER A 297 -8.34 -12.14 29.81
C SER A 297 -9.38 -11.43 28.92
N ALA A 298 -10.67 -11.61 29.24
CA ALA A 298 -11.75 -10.96 28.49
C ALA A 298 -11.65 -9.43 28.49
N ASP A 299 -11.07 -8.85 29.55
CA ASP A 299 -10.86 -7.41 29.69
C ASP A 299 -9.72 -6.90 28.78
N GLU A 300 -8.83 -7.76 28.29
CA GLU A 300 -7.70 -7.43 27.41
C GLU A 300 -8.00 -7.74 25.93
N ALA A 301 -9.03 -8.54 25.66
CA ALA A 301 -9.42 -8.90 24.31
C ALA A 301 -10.00 -7.70 23.56
N ALA A 302 -9.53 -7.48 22.33
CA ALA A 302 -10.06 -6.51 21.38
C ALA A 302 -11.06 -7.15 20.40
N ALA A 303 -10.91 -8.44 20.08
CA ALA A 303 -11.86 -9.18 19.28
C ALA A 303 -11.86 -10.67 19.61
N SER A 304 -12.84 -11.40 19.08
CA SER A 304 -12.88 -12.85 19.08
C SER A 304 -13.66 -13.35 17.86
N ILE A 305 -13.49 -14.62 17.51
CA ILE A 305 -14.28 -15.33 16.50
C ILE A 305 -14.74 -16.67 17.05
N THR A 306 -15.82 -17.23 16.50
CA THR A 306 -16.32 -18.56 16.90
C THR A 306 -16.14 -19.62 15.82
N GLY A 307 -15.73 -19.23 14.61
CA GLY A 307 -15.53 -20.17 13.51
C GLY A 307 -14.97 -19.51 12.26
N TRP A 308 -15.00 -20.27 11.17
CA TRP A 308 -14.61 -19.85 9.84
C TRP A 308 -15.37 -20.67 8.79
N GLU A 309 -15.35 -20.22 7.54
CA GLU A 309 -16.03 -20.88 6.42
C GLU A 309 -15.24 -20.72 5.12
N GLN A 310 -15.28 -21.75 4.26
CA GLN A 310 -14.94 -21.62 2.83
C GLN A 310 -16.15 -21.04 2.10
N ILE A 311 -16.05 -19.81 1.61
CA ILE A 311 -17.24 -19.06 1.14
C ILE A 311 -17.53 -19.25 -0.36
N VAL A 312 -16.58 -19.79 -1.13
CA VAL A 312 -16.75 -20.14 -2.55
C VAL A 312 -16.21 -21.54 -2.81
N GLY A 313 -16.94 -22.33 -3.58
CA GLY A 313 -16.53 -23.67 -4.03
C GLY A 313 -17.34 -24.82 -3.44
N ALA A 314 -17.93 -24.66 -2.25
CA ALA A 314 -18.79 -25.69 -1.67
C ALA A 314 -20.19 -25.73 -2.31
N ASP A 315 -20.76 -24.55 -2.64
CA ASP A 315 -22.10 -24.43 -3.22
C ASP A 315 -22.06 -23.66 -4.56
N CYS A 316 -22.42 -24.35 -5.65
CA CYS A 316 -22.57 -23.77 -7.00
C CYS A 316 -24.03 -23.79 -7.48
N THR A 317 -25.01 -23.91 -6.57
CA THR A 317 -26.44 -23.95 -6.94
C THR A 317 -26.91 -22.65 -7.59
N THR A 318 -26.32 -21.51 -7.21
CA THR A 318 -26.66 -20.19 -7.72
C THR A 318 -25.89 -19.82 -8.99
N SER A 319 -24.66 -20.32 -9.14
CA SER A 319 -23.81 -20.12 -10.32
C SER A 319 -22.65 -21.12 -10.30
N SER A 320 -22.16 -21.54 -11.46
CA SER A 320 -20.88 -22.24 -11.61
C SER A 320 -19.72 -21.32 -11.98
N ASN A 321 -19.98 -20.01 -12.15
CA ASN A 321 -18.97 -19.02 -12.45
C ASN A 321 -18.33 -18.51 -11.15
N CYS A 322 -17.04 -18.78 -10.94
CA CYS A 322 -16.30 -18.41 -9.74
C CYS A 322 -16.34 -16.90 -9.46
N THR A 323 -16.22 -16.07 -10.50
CA THR A 323 -16.27 -14.60 -10.37
C THR A 323 -17.61 -14.14 -9.84
N THR A 324 -18.73 -14.73 -10.30
CA THR A 324 -20.05 -14.42 -9.78
C THR A 324 -20.22 -14.85 -8.32
N LEU A 325 -19.78 -16.08 -7.98
CA LEU A 325 -19.84 -16.59 -6.62
C LEU A 325 -19.02 -15.73 -5.66
N LEU A 326 -17.80 -15.38 -6.06
CA LEU A 326 -16.88 -14.58 -5.25
C LEU A 326 -17.37 -13.15 -5.07
N ARG A 327 -17.92 -12.52 -6.12
CA ARG A 327 -18.54 -11.19 -6.02
C ARG A 327 -19.69 -11.20 -5.01
N SER A 328 -20.59 -12.18 -5.12
CA SER A 328 -21.75 -12.32 -4.23
C SER A 328 -21.34 -12.59 -2.76
N ALA A 329 -20.24 -13.31 -2.55
CA ALA A 329 -19.66 -13.51 -1.23
C ALA A 329 -19.02 -12.22 -0.70
N LEU A 330 -18.30 -11.49 -1.55
CA LEU A 330 -17.58 -10.29 -1.17
C LEU A 330 -18.52 -9.19 -0.70
N GLU A 331 -19.70 -9.04 -1.31
CA GLU A 331 -20.70 -8.05 -0.89
C GLU A 331 -21.21 -8.25 0.55
N LYS A 332 -20.95 -9.41 1.17
CA LYS A 332 -21.31 -9.68 2.58
C LYS A 332 -20.21 -9.27 3.56
N GLN A 333 -18.95 -9.51 3.20
CA GLN A 333 -17.76 -9.10 3.96
C GLN A 333 -16.47 -9.32 3.14
N PRO A 334 -15.35 -8.67 3.51
CA PRO A 334 -14.03 -8.98 2.95
C PRO A 334 -13.64 -10.45 3.08
N ILE A 335 -12.91 -10.95 2.08
CA ILE A 335 -12.57 -12.38 1.95
C ILE A 335 -11.06 -12.54 2.00
N ALA A 336 -10.56 -13.38 2.90
CA ALA A 336 -9.16 -13.79 2.85
C ALA A 336 -8.95 -14.70 1.65
N VAL A 337 -7.97 -14.37 0.81
CA VAL A 337 -7.64 -15.10 -0.42
C VAL A 337 -6.13 -15.36 -0.50
N ALA A 338 -5.73 -16.24 -1.41
CA ALA A 338 -4.32 -16.47 -1.73
C ALA A 338 -4.10 -16.34 -3.23
N ILE A 339 -2.92 -15.87 -3.63
CA ILE A 339 -2.49 -15.80 -5.03
C ILE A 339 -1.05 -16.28 -5.17
N THR A 340 -0.60 -16.39 -6.41
CA THR A 340 0.83 -16.45 -6.74
C THR A 340 1.40 -15.04 -6.87
N SER A 341 2.42 -14.71 -6.05
CA SER A 341 3.08 -13.39 -6.04
C SER A 341 4.39 -13.35 -6.84
N ASN A 342 4.41 -14.03 -7.99
CA ASN A 342 5.60 -14.15 -8.86
C ASN A 342 5.66 -13.06 -9.94
N GLY A 343 6.75 -13.00 -10.70
CA GLY A 343 6.91 -12.04 -11.79
C GLY A 343 7.01 -10.61 -11.27
N GLY A 344 6.27 -9.68 -11.89
CA GLY A 344 6.27 -8.25 -11.54
C GLY A 344 5.43 -7.87 -10.32
N PHE A 345 5.01 -8.83 -9.48
CA PHE A 345 4.16 -8.54 -8.31
C PHE A 345 4.88 -7.66 -7.27
N GLY A 346 6.16 -7.93 -7.00
CA GLY A 346 6.93 -7.16 -6.03
C GLY A 346 7.09 -5.69 -6.43
N GLU A 347 7.18 -5.46 -7.73
CA GLU A 347 7.42 -4.19 -8.38
C GLU A 347 6.13 -3.44 -8.73
N TYR A 348 4.95 -4.03 -8.49
CA TYR A 348 3.69 -3.35 -8.79
C TYR A 348 3.58 -2.01 -8.03
N ALA A 349 3.27 -0.94 -8.77
CA ALA A 349 3.18 0.43 -8.26
C ALA A 349 1.86 1.16 -8.64
N GLY A 350 0.89 0.44 -9.20
CA GLY A 350 -0.43 0.97 -9.56
C GLY A 350 -0.93 0.52 -10.94
N GLY A 351 -2.16 0.87 -11.28
CA GLY A 351 -2.83 0.42 -12.52
C GLY A 351 -3.41 -1.00 -12.41
N PHE A 352 -3.74 -1.63 -13.54
CA PHE A 352 -4.45 -2.91 -13.59
C PHE A 352 -3.48 -4.08 -13.80
N TYR A 353 -3.18 -4.80 -12.73
CA TYR A 353 -2.26 -5.93 -12.72
C TYR A 353 -2.90 -7.15 -13.38
N ASN A 354 -2.19 -7.77 -14.32
CA ASN A 354 -2.62 -9.03 -14.93
C ASN A 354 -1.91 -10.21 -14.27
N CYS A 355 -2.57 -11.36 -14.29
CA CYS A 355 -1.94 -12.59 -13.89
C CYS A 355 -0.71 -12.92 -14.75
N PRO A 356 0.44 -13.23 -14.12
CA PRO A 356 1.62 -13.64 -14.86
C PRO A 356 1.33 -14.93 -15.63
N ASN A 357 2.09 -15.17 -16.70
CA ASN A 357 1.99 -16.38 -17.52
C ASN A 357 0.54 -16.65 -18.00
N ASN A 358 -0.20 -15.59 -18.34
CA ASN A 358 -1.60 -15.67 -18.78
C ASN A 358 -2.54 -16.44 -17.82
N GLY A 359 -2.26 -16.39 -16.51
CA GLY A 359 -3.04 -17.11 -15.49
C GLY A 359 -2.80 -18.62 -15.45
N GLU A 360 -1.81 -19.14 -16.19
CA GLU A 360 -1.38 -20.53 -16.12
C GLU A 360 -0.61 -20.81 -14.83
N MET A 361 -1.06 -21.80 -14.09
CA MET A 361 -0.48 -22.24 -12.82
C MET A 361 -0.16 -23.72 -12.87
N ALA A 362 1.13 -24.04 -12.83
CA ALA A 362 1.62 -25.40 -13.05
C ALA A 362 1.36 -26.31 -11.84
N SER A 363 1.33 -25.74 -10.63
CA SER A 363 1.18 -26.49 -9.39
C SER A 363 0.37 -25.73 -8.35
N LYS A 364 -0.33 -26.48 -7.51
CA LYS A 364 -0.97 -25.97 -6.30
C LYS A 364 0.01 -25.28 -5.35
N ASN A 365 1.29 -25.65 -5.42
CA ASN A 365 2.37 -25.08 -4.60
C ASN A 365 2.87 -23.72 -5.12
N ASP A 366 2.37 -23.24 -6.26
CA ASP A 366 2.70 -21.90 -6.78
C ASP A 366 1.96 -20.79 -6.00
N LEU A 367 0.95 -21.15 -5.22
CA LEU A 367 0.26 -20.29 -4.25
C LEU A 367 1.19 -20.00 -3.07
N ASN A 368 1.52 -18.73 -2.87
CA ASN A 368 2.57 -18.35 -1.92
C ASN A 368 2.32 -17.02 -1.19
N HIS A 369 1.20 -16.34 -1.45
CA HIS A 369 0.92 -15.06 -0.82
C HIS A 369 -0.55 -14.87 -0.50
N ALA A 370 -0.87 -14.46 0.72
CA ALA A 370 -2.22 -14.16 1.16
C ALA A 370 -2.51 -12.66 1.04
N LEU A 371 -3.74 -12.31 0.64
CA LEU A 371 -4.27 -10.94 0.66
C LEU A 371 -5.71 -10.93 1.16
N LEU A 372 -6.23 -9.73 1.45
CA LEU A 372 -7.65 -9.54 1.71
C LEU A 372 -8.32 -8.96 0.47
N LEU A 373 -9.29 -9.69 -0.10
CA LEU A 373 -10.17 -9.19 -1.15
C LEU A 373 -11.21 -8.27 -0.52
N VAL A 374 -11.26 -7.02 -0.98
CA VAL A 374 -12.05 -5.94 -0.36
C VAL A 374 -13.01 -5.25 -1.32
N GLY A 375 -12.81 -5.38 -2.63
CA GLY A 375 -13.68 -4.75 -3.60
C GLY A 375 -13.53 -5.26 -5.02
N TYR A 376 -14.29 -4.65 -5.92
CA TYR A 376 -14.22 -4.85 -7.36
C TYR A 376 -14.65 -3.58 -8.10
N GLY A 377 -14.37 -3.56 -9.40
CA GLY A 377 -14.91 -2.56 -10.32
C GLY A 377 -14.80 -3.04 -11.75
N SER A 378 -15.14 -2.15 -12.68
CA SER A 378 -14.99 -2.39 -14.12
C SER A 378 -14.32 -1.20 -14.76
N ASP A 379 -13.39 -1.46 -15.68
CA ASP A 379 -12.71 -0.45 -16.49
C ASP A 379 -12.88 -0.76 -17.98
N SER A 380 -13.01 0.28 -18.79
CA SER A 380 -13.27 0.14 -20.24
C SER A 380 -12.13 -0.53 -21.01
N SER A 381 -10.90 -0.50 -20.49
CA SER A 381 -9.70 -1.03 -21.16
C SER A 381 -9.36 -2.46 -20.77
N VAL A 382 -9.62 -2.85 -19.53
CA VAL A 382 -9.27 -4.17 -18.99
C VAL A 382 -10.46 -5.04 -18.59
N GLY A 383 -11.67 -4.48 -18.54
CA GLY A 383 -12.87 -5.16 -18.06
C GLY A 383 -12.96 -5.15 -16.54
N ASP A 384 -13.54 -6.19 -15.97
CA ASP A 384 -13.71 -6.33 -14.52
C ASP A 384 -12.36 -6.52 -13.82
N TYR A 385 -12.24 -5.99 -12.60
CA TYR A 385 -11.07 -6.16 -11.77
C TYR A 385 -11.46 -6.27 -10.28
N TRP A 386 -10.58 -6.89 -9.51
CA TRP A 386 -10.65 -7.03 -8.06
C TRP A 386 -9.75 -6.01 -7.37
N ILE A 387 -10.13 -5.58 -6.17
CA ILE A 387 -9.33 -4.71 -5.31
C ILE A 387 -8.92 -5.54 -4.10
N LEU A 388 -7.61 -5.70 -3.90
CA LEU A 388 -7.06 -6.46 -2.78
C LEU A 388 -6.17 -5.58 -1.90
N LYS A 389 -6.34 -5.68 -0.59
CA LYS A 389 -5.47 -5.08 0.42
C LYS A 389 -4.29 -6.02 0.67
N ASN A 390 -3.08 -5.49 0.56
CA ASN A 390 -1.83 -6.21 0.81
C ASN A 390 -1.24 -5.84 2.18
N SER A 391 -0.25 -6.61 2.63
CA SER A 391 0.52 -6.40 3.86
C SER A 391 1.97 -6.00 3.58
N TYR A 392 2.23 -5.31 2.46
CA TYR A 392 3.56 -4.86 2.03
C TYR A 392 3.84 -3.38 2.33
N GLY A 393 3.03 -2.76 3.20
CA GLY A 393 3.11 -1.34 3.49
C GLY A 393 2.41 -0.49 2.43
N SER A 394 2.08 0.76 2.79
CA SER A 394 1.39 1.69 1.90
C SER A 394 2.27 2.23 0.78
N SER A 395 3.59 2.05 0.85
CA SER A 395 4.53 2.40 -0.22
C SER A 395 4.53 1.42 -1.39
N TRP A 396 3.94 0.23 -1.22
CA TRP A 396 3.78 -0.77 -2.29
C TRP A 396 2.45 -0.59 -3.02
N GLY A 397 2.43 -0.77 -4.34
CA GLY A 397 1.20 -0.74 -5.14
C GLY A 397 0.45 0.60 -5.12
N ASP A 398 -0.88 0.51 -5.20
CA ASP A 398 -1.79 1.65 -5.12
C ASP A 398 -2.11 1.92 -3.65
N SER A 399 -1.19 2.60 -2.94
CA SER A 399 -1.29 2.87 -1.50
C SER A 399 -1.46 1.62 -0.63
N GLY A 400 -0.81 0.51 -0.99
CA GLY A 400 -0.92 -0.79 -0.32
C GLY A 400 -1.97 -1.74 -0.91
N PHE A 401 -2.68 -1.30 -1.94
CA PHE A 401 -3.69 -2.09 -2.64
C PHE A 401 -3.21 -2.51 -4.03
N ILE A 402 -3.87 -3.51 -4.60
CA ILE A 402 -3.68 -3.94 -5.99
C ILE A 402 -5.03 -4.07 -6.69
N LYS A 403 -5.10 -3.56 -7.92
CA LYS A 403 -6.20 -3.79 -8.85
C LYS A 403 -5.83 -4.97 -9.75
N LEU A 404 -6.36 -6.15 -9.45
CA LEU A 404 -6.10 -7.39 -10.18
C LEU A 404 -7.18 -7.59 -11.24
N VAL A 405 -6.80 -7.62 -12.51
CA VAL A 405 -7.73 -7.89 -13.62
C VAL A 405 -8.41 -9.24 -13.41
N ALA A 406 -9.73 -9.27 -13.56
CA ALA A 406 -10.50 -10.49 -13.46
C ALA A 406 -10.28 -11.36 -14.71
N ASP A 407 -10.04 -12.66 -14.51
CA ASP A 407 -9.96 -13.62 -15.60
C ASP A 407 -10.92 -14.80 -15.40
N ALA A 408 -11.10 -15.59 -16.47
CA ALA A 408 -12.02 -16.74 -16.48
C ALA A 408 -11.38 -18.03 -15.96
N LYS A 409 -10.11 -17.99 -15.52
CA LYS A 409 -9.37 -19.13 -14.97
C LYS A 409 -9.52 -19.10 -13.44
N ILE A 410 -8.47 -19.48 -12.72
CA ILE A 410 -8.42 -19.36 -11.26
C ILE A 410 -7.92 -17.98 -10.78
N ASN A 411 -7.75 -17.01 -11.68
CA ASN A 411 -7.33 -15.64 -11.39
C ASN A 411 -6.08 -15.57 -10.49
N CYS A 412 -4.98 -16.19 -10.93
CA CYS A 412 -3.73 -16.31 -10.16
C CYS A 412 -3.87 -17.10 -8.86
N GLY A 413 -4.94 -17.86 -8.68
CA GLY A 413 -5.20 -18.60 -7.47
C GLY A 413 -6.16 -17.94 -6.50
N LEU A 414 -6.60 -16.71 -6.79
CA LEU A 414 -7.55 -15.93 -5.98
C LEU A 414 -8.82 -16.74 -5.65
N ASN A 415 -9.27 -17.59 -6.58
CA ASN A 415 -10.45 -18.45 -6.41
C ASN A 415 -10.20 -19.74 -5.59
N VAL A 416 -8.96 -20.05 -5.20
CA VAL A 416 -8.60 -21.34 -4.58
C VAL A 416 -8.80 -21.34 -3.06
N PHE A 417 -8.48 -20.25 -2.36
CA PHE A 417 -8.65 -20.17 -0.90
C PHE A 417 -9.53 -19.01 -0.40
N PRO A 418 -10.75 -18.81 -0.93
CA PRO A 418 -11.66 -17.80 -0.42
C PRO A 418 -12.28 -18.26 0.90
N VAL A 419 -11.78 -17.71 2.01
CA VAL A 419 -12.22 -18.05 3.38
C VAL A 419 -12.56 -16.80 4.18
N ILE A 420 -13.48 -16.95 5.12
CA ILE A 420 -13.92 -15.88 6.02
C ILE A 420 -13.96 -16.34 7.49
N PRO A 421 -13.69 -15.46 8.47
CA PRO A 421 -14.04 -15.73 9.85
C PRO A 421 -15.55 -15.59 10.07
N THR A 422 -16.10 -16.32 11.04
CA THR A 422 -17.52 -16.26 11.43
C THR A 422 -17.68 -16.04 12.94
N GLY A 423 -18.81 -15.42 13.30
CA GLY A 423 -19.11 -15.07 14.70
C GLY A 423 -18.11 -14.08 15.30
N ALA A 424 -17.56 -13.18 14.48
CA ALA A 424 -16.69 -12.12 14.92
C ALA A 424 -17.42 -11.18 15.91
N LYS A 425 -16.75 -10.85 17.02
CA LYS A 425 -17.28 -9.96 18.06
C LYS A 425 -16.18 -9.05 18.61
N ALA A 426 -16.56 -7.82 18.94
CA ALA A 426 -15.72 -6.89 19.65
C ALA A 426 -15.48 -7.37 21.10
N GLY A 427 -14.25 -7.19 21.57
CA GLY A 427 -13.88 -7.39 22.98
C GLY A 427 -13.87 -6.09 23.77
N ALA A 428 -13.53 -6.15 25.06
CA ALA A 428 -13.50 -4.98 25.94
C ALA A 428 -12.54 -3.88 25.45
N GLN A 429 -11.43 -4.26 24.81
CA GLN A 429 -10.44 -3.33 24.26
C GLN A 429 -10.76 -2.88 22.82
N ALA A 430 -11.91 -3.24 22.26
CA ALA A 430 -12.29 -2.77 20.92
C ALA A 430 -12.51 -1.24 20.86
N SER A 431 -12.74 -0.61 22.01
CA SER A 431 -12.98 0.83 22.12
C SER A 431 -11.77 1.60 22.61
N THR A 432 -10.60 0.97 22.79
CA THR A 432 -9.38 1.72 23.11
C THR A 432 -9.05 2.59 21.91
N SER A 433 -9.57 3.82 21.93
CA SER A 433 -9.10 4.90 21.12
C SER A 433 -7.64 5.09 21.52
N VAL A 434 -6.76 4.53 20.71
CA VAL A 434 -5.43 5.09 20.62
C VAL A 434 -5.67 6.51 20.19
N ASP A 435 -5.24 7.48 20.98
CA ASP A 435 -4.94 8.82 20.47
C ASP A 435 -3.71 8.70 19.55
N SER A 436 -3.81 7.85 18.52
CA SER A 436 -2.77 7.60 17.53
C SER A 436 -2.71 8.81 16.64
N GLY A 437 -2.13 9.89 17.16
CA GLY A 437 -1.66 11.06 16.43
C GLY A 437 -2.41 11.37 15.14
N GLY A 438 -3.75 11.50 15.23
CA GLY A 438 -4.56 12.05 14.15
C GLY A 438 -3.89 13.33 13.67
N ASP A 439 -3.77 13.50 12.35
CA ASP A 439 -3.17 14.66 11.68
C ASP A 439 -1.94 15.25 12.37
N LYS A 440 -0.83 14.50 12.54
CA LYS A 440 0.48 15.02 13.01
C LYS A 440 0.33 16.21 13.99
N ILE A 441 -0.48 16.03 15.04
CA ILE A 441 -0.73 17.11 15.99
C ILE A 441 0.55 17.28 16.82
N PHE A 442 1.35 18.28 16.48
CA PHE A 442 2.57 18.62 17.21
C PHE A 442 2.23 19.69 18.25
N VAL A 443 2.41 19.42 19.54
CA VAL A 443 2.06 20.34 20.65
C VAL A 443 0.61 20.86 20.56
N GLY A 444 -0.34 19.97 20.28
CA GLY A 444 -1.77 20.29 20.30
C GLY A 444 -2.30 21.07 19.09
N LEU A 445 -1.52 21.27 18.03
CA LEU A 445 -1.95 21.93 16.79
C LEU A 445 -1.70 21.06 15.56
N SER A 446 -2.63 21.09 14.59
CA SER A 446 -2.49 20.43 13.27
C SER A 446 -1.44 21.13 12.38
N PRO A 447 -0.93 20.49 11.31
CA PRO A 447 -0.01 21.12 10.37
C PRO A 447 -0.52 22.44 9.78
N ALA A 448 -1.81 22.51 9.44
CA ALA A 448 -2.45 23.75 8.96
C ALA A 448 -2.46 24.85 10.03
N ALA A 449 -2.70 24.48 11.30
CA ALA A 449 -2.64 25.41 12.41
C ALA A 449 -1.21 25.90 12.67
N TRP A 450 -0.20 25.06 12.51
CA TRP A 450 1.21 25.48 12.57
C TRP A 450 1.61 26.43 11.45
N ILE A 451 1.12 26.19 10.23
CA ILE A 451 1.29 27.12 9.11
C ILE A 451 0.68 28.49 9.44
N ALA A 452 -0.50 28.51 10.07
CA ALA A 452 -1.13 29.76 10.51
C ALA A 452 -0.32 30.46 11.61
N VAL A 453 0.19 29.73 12.60
CA VAL A 453 1.07 30.28 13.66
C VAL A 453 2.35 30.88 13.05
N ALA A 454 2.98 30.18 12.09
CA ALA A 454 4.17 30.67 11.39
C ALA A 454 3.88 31.95 10.58
N ALA A 455 2.73 32.02 9.91
CA ALA A 455 2.31 33.22 9.18
C ALA A 455 2.10 34.42 10.12
N VAL A 456 1.38 34.22 11.24
CA VAL A 456 1.10 35.29 12.22
C VAL A 456 2.38 35.81 12.88
N THR A 457 3.27 34.91 13.30
CA THR A 457 4.56 35.29 13.92
C THR A 457 5.46 36.05 12.95
N THR A 458 5.47 35.65 11.67
CA THR A 458 6.22 36.36 10.61
C THR A 458 5.66 37.78 10.41
N ILE A 459 4.34 37.93 10.28
CA ILE A 459 3.68 39.24 10.14
C ILE A 459 3.99 40.14 11.34
N PHE A 460 3.85 39.62 12.56
CA PHE A 460 4.14 40.38 13.78
C PHE A 460 5.60 40.85 13.82
N THR A 461 6.55 39.98 13.45
CA THR A 461 7.97 40.30 13.40
C THR A 461 8.27 41.41 12.38
N LEU A 462 7.66 41.34 11.19
CA LEU A 462 7.81 42.37 10.15
C LEU A 462 7.24 43.72 10.61
N VAL A 463 6.04 43.72 11.19
CA VAL A 463 5.37 44.94 11.67
C VAL A 463 6.17 45.60 12.79
N THR A 464 6.60 44.84 13.79
CA THR A 464 7.39 45.37 14.91
C THR A 464 8.75 45.90 14.45
N THR A 465 9.39 45.23 13.49
CA THR A 465 10.63 45.72 12.87
C THR A 465 10.41 47.04 12.12
N ALA A 466 9.33 47.15 11.33
CA ALA A 466 9.00 48.38 10.62
C ALA A 466 8.70 49.55 11.58
N ILE A 467 7.97 49.29 12.67
CA ILE A 467 7.73 50.28 13.73
C ILE A 467 9.06 50.71 14.36
N GLY A 468 9.94 49.77 14.69
CA GLY A 468 11.26 50.04 15.25
C GLY A 468 12.11 50.94 14.35
N ILE A 469 12.13 50.66 13.04
CA ILE A 469 12.80 51.50 12.03
C ILE A 469 12.17 52.90 12.02
N GLY A 470 10.84 53.00 12.04
CA GLY A 470 10.12 54.27 12.08
C GLY A 470 10.45 55.12 13.31
N VAL A 471 10.48 54.51 14.50
CA VAL A 471 10.85 55.19 15.76
C VAL A 471 12.31 55.63 15.72
N SER A 472 13.22 54.78 15.26
CA SER A 472 14.64 55.10 15.11
C SER A 472 14.84 56.31 14.19
N ASN A 473 14.18 56.33 13.03
CA ASN A 473 14.24 57.43 12.07
C ASN A 473 13.69 58.73 12.65
N ARG A 474 12.59 58.68 13.42
CA ARG A 474 12.04 59.86 14.11
C ARG A 474 13.03 60.40 15.15
N LYS A 475 13.62 59.54 15.99
CA LYS A 475 14.67 59.94 16.94
C LYS A 475 15.87 60.57 16.24
N LEU A 476 16.35 59.97 15.16
CA LEU A 476 17.44 60.53 14.35
C LEU A 476 17.09 61.91 13.79
N LYS A 477 15.85 62.11 13.33
CA LYS A 477 15.38 63.42 12.86
C LYS A 477 15.37 64.46 14.00
N THR A 478 14.82 64.11 15.17
CA THR A 478 14.81 65.00 16.33
C THR A 478 16.23 65.34 16.80
N ILE A 479 17.15 64.38 16.83
CA ILE A 479 18.56 64.63 17.16
C ILE A 479 19.21 65.57 16.13
N ARG A 480 18.94 65.38 14.83
CA ARG A 480 19.44 66.28 13.78
C ARG A 480 18.89 67.70 13.94
N GLU A 481 17.61 67.85 14.26
CA GLU A 481 16.97 69.14 14.52
C GLU A 481 17.55 69.81 15.77
N GLN A 482 17.73 69.08 16.88
CA GLN A 482 18.38 69.57 18.10
C GLN A 482 19.83 70.00 17.86
N ASN A 483 20.61 69.18 17.14
CA ASN A 483 21.98 69.53 16.78
C ASN A 483 22.00 70.80 15.91
N SER A 484 21.11 70.90 14.93
CA SER A 484 21.02 72.09 14.06
C SER A 484 20.64 73.35 14.84
N ALA A 485 19.72 73.25 15.80
CA ALA A 485 19.35 74.35 16.69
C ALA A 485 20.50 74.76 17.63
N MET A 486 21.27 73.79 18.14
CA MET A 486 22.45 74.06 18.96
C MET A 486 23.56 74.78 18.18
N TYR A 487 23.82 74.37 16.93
CA TYR A 487 24.74 75.06 16.02
C TYR A 487 24.27 76.48 15.63
N ALA A 488 22.95 76.71 15.53
CA ALA A 488 22.40 78.04 15.29
C ALA A 488 22.56 78.95 16.53
N ALA A 489 22.36 78.41 17.74
CA ALA A 489 22.55 79.14 18.99
C ALA A 489 24.02 79.50 19.25
N SER A 490 24.97 78.65 18.89
CA SER A 490 26.42 78.96 19.03
C SER A 490 26.93 80.05 18.08
N ASN A 491 26.18 80.34 17.01
CA ASN A 491 26.52 81.36 16.00
C ASN A 491 25.70 82.65 16.16
N THR A 492 24.98 82.82 17.27
CA THR A 492 24.27 84.08 17.58
C THR A 492 25.25 85.04 18.29
N PRO A 493 25.66 86.16 17.67
CA PRO A 493 26.61 87.08 18.29
C PRO A 493 26.01 87.72 19.55
N ALA A 494 26.80 87.78 20.62
CA ALA A 494 26.46 88.55 21.80
C ALA A 494 26.28 90.02 21.40
N ALA A 495 25.10 90.59 21.68
CA ALA A 495 24.87 92.01 21.51
C ALA A 495 25.59 92.77 22.64
N THR A 496 26.80 93.24 22.33
CA THR A 496 27.46 94.40 22.95
C THR A 496 28.39 95.04 21.94
#